data_AF-A0A8X7WFM2-F1
#
_entry.id   AF-A0A8X7WFM2-F1
#
_cell.length_a   1.000
_cell.length_b   1.000
_cell.length_c   1.000
_cell.angle_alpha   90.00
_cell.angle_beta   90.00
_cell.angle_gamma   90.00
#
_symmetry.space_group_name_H-M   'P 1'
#
loop_
_entity.id
_entity.type
_entity.pdbx_description
1 polymer ?
#
loop_
_entity_poly.entity_id
_entity_poly.type
_entity_poly.pdbx_seq_one_letter_code
_entity_poly.pdbx_strand_id
1 'polypeptide(L)'
;MANTQTYGFPIFAADWIPEETVRSKIDKDKENSEDGCESSTWTSQSCIALAGGGGAGGHGIPNVIVIYRVDLETNSLLEQPVGRVVVTGLPYRMASHPREGGLICALSESCKYVIL
;
A
#
# COMPACT_ATOMS: atom_id res chain seq x y z
N MET A 1 -1.90 24.77 6.76
CA MET A 1 -0.87 23.92 6.13
C MET A 1 -1.59 23.03 5.12
N ALA A 2 -1.03 22.86 3.92
CA ALA A 2 -1.67 22.02 2.90
C ALA A 2 -1.43 20.54 3.25
N ASN A 3 -2.47 19.72 3.22
CA ASN A 3 -2.39 18.27 3.37
C ASN A 3 -1.85 17.68 2.06
N THR A 4 -0.54 17.82 1.87
CA THR A 4 0.18 17.44 0.64
C THR A 4 1.50 16.77 1.02
N GLN A 5 1.79 15.64 0.38
CA GLN A 5 3.00 14.86 0.61
C GLN A 5 3.67 14.51 -0.73
N THR A 6 5.00 14.38 -0.72
CA THR A 6 5.78 13.93 -1.87
C THR A 6 6.25 12.50 -1.68
N TYR A 7 6.19 11.70 -2.75
CA TYR A 7 6.45 10.25 -2.69
C TYR A 7 7.71 9.83 -3.47
N GLY A 8 8.30 10.75 -4.25
CA GLY A 8 9.49 10.48 -5.06
C GLY A 8 9.24 9.69 -6.35
N PHE A 9 7.97 9.46 -6.72
CA PHE A 9 7.59 8.83 -7.99
C PHE A 9 6.22 9.34 -8.47
N PRO A 10 5.92 9.32 -9.79
CA PRO A 10 4.60 9.66 -10.30
C PRO A 10 3.57 8.60 -9.92
N ILE A 11 2.40 9.03 -9.45
CA ILE A 11 1.29 8.15 -9.04
C ILE A 11 0.27 8.04 -10.17
N PHE A 12 -0.17 6.81 -10.47
CA PHE A 12 -1.10 6.52 -11.58
C PHE A 12 -2.39 5.82 -11.13
N ALA A 13 -2.37 5.11 -10.00
CA ALA A 13 -3.58 4.51 -9.45
C ALA A 13 -3.57 4.57 -7.92
N ALA A 14 -4.77 4.61 -7.33
CA ALA A 14 -4.97 4.58 -5.89
C ALA A 14 -6.20 3.73 -5.57
N ASP A 15 -6.19 3.05 -4.42
CA ASP A 15 -7.36 2.35 -3.91
C ASP A 15 -7.37 2.31 -2.37
N TRP A 16 -8.57 2.26 -1.79
CA TRP A 16 -8.75 2.06 -0.36
C TRP A 16 -8.62 0.58 -0.03
N ILE A 17 -7.84 0.26 1.00
CA ILE A 17 -7.68 -1.11 1.48
C ILE A 17 -7.96 -1.19 2.99
N PRO A 18 -8.64 -2.25 3.46
CA PRO A 18 -8.69 -2.56 4.88
C PRO A 18 -7.28 -2.83 5.41
N GLU A 19 -6.94 -2.31 6.59
CA GLU A 19 -5.62 -2.56 7.21
C GLU A 19 -5.33 -4.06 7.39
N GLU A 20 -6.35 -4.86 7.65
CA GLU A 20 -6.28 -6.33 7.75
C GLU A 20 -5.59 -6.96 6.53
N THR A 21 -5.75 -6.36 5.34
CA THR A 21 -5.12 -6.79 4.09
C THR A 21 -3.59 -6.68 4.11
N VAL A 22 -3.03 -5.87 5.01
CA VAL A 22 -1.60 -5.54 5.08
C VAL A 22 -0.90 -6.28 6.22
N ARG A 23 -1.65 -6.78 7.22
CA ARG A 23 -1.09 -7.36 8.45
C ARG A 23 -0.17 -8.57 8.23
N SER A 24 -0.39 -9.34 7.16
CA SER A 24 0.41 -10.55 6.88
C SER A 24 1.92 -10.30 6.66
N LYS A 25 2.32 -9.07 6.27
CA LYS A 25 3.74 -8.67 6.18
C LYS A 25 4.24 -7.87 7.38
N ILE A 26 3.38 -7.08 8.02
CA ILE A 26 3.75 -6.24 9.17
C ILE A 26 4.18 -7.12 10.36
N ASP A 27 3.51 -8.26 10.58
CA ASP A 27 3.81 -9.13 11.71
C ASP A 27 5.09 -9.97 11.52
N LYS A 28 5.52 -10.23 10.27
CA LYS A 28 6.78 -10.94 10.02
C LYS A 28 8.03 -10.13 10.36
N ASP A 29 7.93 -8.79 10.34
CA ASP A 29 9.04 -7.91 10.75
C ASP A 29 9.03 -7.62 12.27
N LYS A 30 7.97 -8.03 12.98
CA LYS A 30 7.79 -7.77 14.42
C LYS A 30 8.14 -8.95 15.34
N GLU A 31 8.41 -10.14 14.78
CA GLU A 31 8.76 -11.35 15.53
C GLU A 31 10.14 -11.30 16.24
N ASN A 32 10.86 -10.18 16.21
CA ASN A 32 12.11 -10.00 16.96
C ASN A 32 12.03 -8.94 18.08
N SER A 33 10.83 -8.53 18.47
CA SER A 33 10.60 -7.60 19.56
C SER A 33 9.57 -8.20 20.52
N GLU A 34 10.06 -8.93 21.52
CA GLU A 34 9.28 -9.27 22.70
C GLU A 34 8.91 -7.96 23.42
N ASP A 35 7.71 -7.44 23.14
CA ASP A 35 6.92 -6.80 24.18
C ASP A 35 5.44 -6.77 23.78
N GLY A 36 4.62 -7.27 24.70
CA GLY A 36 3.18 -7.44 24.53
C GLY A 36 2.51 -6.13 24.19
N CYS A 37 1.99 -6.02 22.98
CA CYS A 37 1.06 -4.96 22.63
C CYS A 37 -0.36 -5.51 22.77
N GLU A 38 -1.04 -5.08 23.82
CA GLU A 38 -2.46 -5.30 24.04
C GLU A 38 -3.24 -5.05 22.74
N SER A 39 -4.21 -5.94 22.52
CA SER A 39 -5.26 -5.86 21.51
C SER A 39 -5.96 -4.51 21.59
N SER A 40 -5.39 -3.51 20.93
CA SER A 40 -5.98 -2.18 20.82
C SER A 40 -7.17 -2.27 19.89
N THR A 41 -8.31 -1.85 20.44
CA THR A 41 -9.63 -1.74 19.86
C THR A 41 -9.57 -1.43 18.36
N TRP A 42 -10.11 -2.36 17.56
CA TRP A 42 -10.08 -2.32 16.09
C TRP A 42 -11.03 -1.25 15.57
N THR A 43 -10.67 0.03 15.73
CA THR A 43 -11.22 1.05 14.85
C THR A 43 -10.68 0.71 13.47
N SER A 44 -11.55 0.53 12.48
CA SER A 44 -11.20 0.16 11.11
C SER A 44 -10.24 1.21 10.53
N GLN A 45 -8.93 1.04 10.74
CA GLN A 45 -7.96 1.98 10.20
C GLN A 45 -7.93 1.73 8.69
N SER A 46 -8.28 2.76 7.94
CA SER A 46 -8.31 2.69 6.49
C SER A 46 -6.89 2.98 5.97
N CYS A 47 -6.42 2.13 5.07
CA CYS A 47 -5.17 2.36 4.36
C CYS A 47 -5.48 2.76 2.91
N ILE A 48 -4.55 3.50 2.30
CA ILE A 48 -4.57 3.76 0.86
C ILE A 48 -3.34 3.10 0.24
N ALA A 49 -3.58 2.32 -0.81
CA ALA A 49 -2.52 1.84 -1.69
C ALA A 49 -2.35 2.81 -2.85
N LEU A 50 -1.13 3.25 -3.10
CA LEU A 50 -0.74 4.12 -4.20
C LEU A 50 0.19 3.35 -5.14
N ALA A 51 -0.20 3.22 -6.40
CA ALA A 51 0.66 2.65 -7.44
C ALA A 51 1.25 3.74 -8.32
N GLY A 52 2.55 3.62 -8.57
CA GLY A 52 3.27 4.60 -9.36
C GLY A 52 4.61 4.08 -9.87
N GLY A 53 5.31 4.88 -10.67
CA GLY A 53 6.55 4.46 -11.32
C GLY A 53 6.81 5.15 -12.64
N GLY A 54 7.52 4.47 -13.54
CA GLY A 54 7.85 5.04 -14.86
C GLY A 54 9.04 4.40 -15.57
N GLY A 55 9.73 3.44 -14.95
CA GLY A 55 10.78 2.69 -15.60
C GLY A 55 10.24 1.55 -16.47
N ALA A 56 10.17 1.75 -17.78
CA ALA A 56 9.96 0.65 -18.71
C ALA A 56 11.24 -0.21 -18.79
N GLY A 57 11.12 -1.53 -18.68
CA GLY A 57 12.24 -2.46 -18.93
C GLY A 57 13.35 -2.46 -17.87
N GLY A 58 13.07 -2.05 -16.62
CA GLY A 58 14.04 -2.14 -15.51
C GLY A 58 15.03 -0.98 -15.39
N HIS A 59 14.93 0.02 -16.26
CA HIS A 59 15.70 1.27 -16.17
C HIS A 59 14.77 2.42 -15.77
N GLY A 60 15.19 3.28 -14.84
CA GLY A 60 14.38 4.41 -14.35
C GLY A 60 13.73 4.15 -12.97
N ILE A 61 12.67 4.90 -12.66
CA ILE A 61 11.95 4.78 -11.37
C ILE A 61 11.18 3.45 -11.35
N PRO A 62 11.46 2.53 -10.40
CA PRO A 62 10.74 1.26 -10.31
C PRO A 62 9.23 1.47 -10.17
N ASN A 63 8.45 0.58 -10.80
CA ASN A 63 7.02 0.54 -10.53
C ASN A 63 6.79 -0.04 -9.13
N VAL A 64 6.04 0.67 -8.31
CA VAL A 64 5.82 0.33 -6.91
C VAL A 64 4.38 0.53 -6.51
N ILE A 65 3.93 -0.29 -5.56
CA ILE A 65 2.73 -0.06 -4.76
C ILE A 65 3.19 0.29 -3.36
N VAL A 66 2.82 1.47 -2.87
CA VAL A 66 3.15 1.95 -1.53
C VAL A 66 1.86 2.08 -0.74
N ILE A 67 1.88 1.65 0.51
CA ILE A 67 0.71 1.62 1.38
C ILE A 67 0.90 2.66 2.48
N TYR A 68 -0.09 3.53 2.68
CA TYR A 68 -0.11 4.52 3.74
C TYR A 68 -1.33 4.33 4.63
N ARG A 69 -1.17 4.57 5.92
CA ARG A 69 -2.31 4.74 6.84
C ARG A 69 -2.92 6.11 6.63
N VAL A 70 -4.23 6.17 6.77
CA VAL A 70 -4.98 7.43 6.83
C VAL A 70 -5.30 7.76 8.28
N ASP A 71 -4.89 8.93 8.73
CA ASP A 71 -5.44 9.55 9.92
C ASP A 71 -6.82 10.11 9.57
N LEU A 72 -7.87 9.46 10.07
CA LEU A 72 -9.26 9.83 9.80
C LEU A 72 -9.69 11.10 10.54
N GLU A 73 -9.02 11.49 11.63
CA GLU A 73 -9.35 12.71 12.38
C GLU A 73 -8.90 13.95 11.61
N THR A 74 -7.69 13.89 11.04
CA THR A 74 -7.11 14.99 10.26
C THR A 74 -7.34 14.84 8.75
N ASN A 75 -7.91 13.71 8.32
CA ASN A 75 -8.10 13.30 6.93
C ASN A 75 -6.79 13.36 6.12
N SER A 76 -5.68 12.92 6.71
CA SER A 76 -4.34 13.01 6.14
C SER A 76 -3.64 11.66 6.07
N LEU A 77 -2.66 11.54 5.16
CA LEU A 77 -1.80 10.37 5.11
C LEU A 77 -0.69 10.51 6.14
N LEU A 78 -0.39 9.42 6.86
CA LEU A 78 0.78 9.40 7.73
C LEU A 78 2.07 9.53 6.91
N GLU A 79 3.08 10.20 7.45
CA GLU A 79 4.32 10.45 6.72
C GLU A 79 5.05 9.15 6.33
N GLN A 80 5.00 8.14 7.20
CA GLN A 80 5.67 6.87 6.98
C GLN A 80 4.74 5.85 6.30
N PRO A 81 5.17 5.22 5.20
CA PRO A 81 4.43 4.14 4.59
C PRO A 81 4.45 2.90 5.48
N VAL A 82 3.36 2.15 5.46
CA VAL A 82 3.22 0.84 6.11
C VAL A 82 3.97 -0.24 5.35
N GLY A 83 4.05 -0.11 4.02
CA GLY A 83 4.66 -1.12 3.18
C GLY A 83 4.94 -0.60 1.77
N ARG A 84 5.88 -1.27 1.10
CA ARG A 84 6.27 -0.99 -0.28
C ARG A 84 6.51 -2.30 -1.02
N VAL A 85 5.86 -2.46 -2.16
CA VAL A 85 5.97 -3.64 -3.03
C VAL A 85 6.44 -3.19 -4.40
N VAL A 86 7.57 -3.73 -4.87
CA VAL A 86 8.04 -3.51 -6.24
C VAL A 86 7.25 -4.43 -7.18
N VAL A 87 6.73 -3.86 -8.27
CA VAL A 87 5.94 -4.58 -9.28
C VAL A 87 6.59 -4.44 -10.65
N THR A 88 6.41 -5.45 -11.51
CA THR A 88 7.04 -5.49 -12.83
C THR A 88 6.34 -4.61 -13.85
N GLY A 89 5.02 -4.45 -13.73
CA GLY A 89 4.21 -3.57 -14.57
C GLY A 89 3.51 -2.53 -13.71
N LEU A 90 3.21 -1.37 -14.29
CA LEU A 90 2.53 -0.26 -13.63
C LEU A 90 1.01 -0.48 -13.66
N PRO A 91 0.34 -0.68 -12.50
CA PRO A 91 -1.11 -0.76 -12.44
C PRO A 91 -1.75 0.57 -12.84
N TYR A 92 -2.77 0.52 -13.69
CA TYR A 92 -3.61 1.68 -14.00
C TYR A 92 -4.95 1.65 -13.25
N ARG A 93 -5.31 0.50 -12.66
CA ARG A 93 -6.45 0.34 -11.75
C ARG A 93 -6.14 -0.76 -10.73
N MET A 94 -6.58 -0.55 -9.50
CA MET A 94 -6.45 -1.53 -8.42
C MET A 94 -7.80 -1.72 -7.74
N ALA A 95 -8.00 -2.90 -7.15
CA ALA A 95 -9.14 -3.22 -6.31
C ALA A 95 -8.66 -4.15 -5.18
N SER A 96 -9.08 -3.90 -3.94
CA SER A 96 -8.91 -4.90 -2.87
C SER A 96 -9.58 -6.22 -3.25
N HIS A 97 -8.85 -7.32 -3.05
CA HIS A 97 -9.41 -8.65 -3.29
C HIS A 97 -10.29 -9.06 -2.09
N PRO A 98 -11.45 -9.69 -2.29
CA PRO A 98 -12.38 -10.01 -1.19
C PRO A 98 -11.86 -11.09 -0.23
N ARG A 99 -10.88 -11.90 -0.65
CA ARG A 99 -10.05 -12.69 0.27
C ARG A 99 -8.91 -11.82 0.77
N GLU A 100 -8.69 -11.82 2.08
CA GLU A 100 -7.64 -11.04 2.75
C GLU A 100 -6.26 -11.20 2.08
N GLY A 101 -5.48 -10.13 2.14
CA GLY A 101 -4.05 -10.19 1.86
C GLY A 101 -3.60 -9.75 0.46
N GLY A 102 -4.42 -9.07 -0.34
CA GLY A 102 -3.91 -8.57 -1.62
C GLY A 102 -4.81 -7.65 -2.45
N LEU A 103 -4.23 -7.14 -3.54
CA LEU A 103 -4.86 -6.32 -4.56
C LEU A 103 -4.98 -7.10 -5.87
N ILE A 104 -6.08 -6.88 -6.59
CA ILE A 104 -6.17 -7.16 -8.02
C ILE A 104 -5.70 -5.91 -8.77
N CYS A 105 -4.63 -6.05 -9.56
CA CYS A 105 -4.02 -4.97 -10.34
C CYS A 105 -4.27 -5.19 -11.84
N ALA A 106 -4.93 -4.23 -12.49
CA ALA A 106 -5.05 -4.20 -13.94
C ALA A 106 -3.82 -3.51 -14.56
N LEU A 107 -3.21 -4.18 -15.53
CA LEU A 107 -2.05 -3.78 -16.31
C LEU A 107 -2.48 -3.71 -17.78
N SER A 108 -1.76 -2.97 -18.63
CA SER A 108 -2.17 -2.74 -20.03
C SER A 108 -2.52 -4.01 -20.79
N GLU A 109 -1.76 -5.08 -20.58
CA GLU A 109 -1.90 -6.36 -21.28
C GLU A 109 -2.30 -7.53 -20.37
N SER A 110 -2.55 -7.30 -19.08
CA SER A 110 -2.80 -8.42 -18.13
C SER A 110 -3.47 -7.97 -16.83
N CYS A 111 -3.80 -8.94 -15.98
CA CYS A 111 -4.23 -8.71 -14.61
C CYS A 111 -3.35 -9.53 -13.67
N LYS A 112 -3.02 -8.99 -12.49
CA LYS A 112 -2.18 -9.67 -11.50
C LYS A 112 -2.74 -9.51 -10.10
N TYR A 113 -2.76 -10.61 -9.35
CA TYR A 113 -2.96 -10.57 -7.91
C TYR A 113 -1.64 -10.26 -7.21
N VAL A 114 -1.61 -9.19 -6.41
CA VAL A 114 -0.43 -8.75 -5.65
C VAL A 114 -0.71 -8.91 -4.16
N ILE A 115 0.08 -9.76 -3.51
CA ILE A 115 0.02 -9.96 -2.06
C ILE A 115 0.66 -8.75 -1.37
N LEU A 116 -0.10 -8.10 -0.50
CA LEU A 116 0.32 -6.91 0.23
C LEU A 116 1.10 -7.25 1.50
#